data_AF-A0A411DQT5-F1
#
_entry.id   AF-A0A411DQT5-F1
#
_cell.length_a   1.000
_cell.length_b   1.000
_cell.length_c   1.000
_cell.angle_alpha   90.00
_cell.angle_beta   90.00
_cell.angle_gamma   90.00
#
_symmetry.space_group_name_H-M   'P 1'
#
loop_
_entity.id
_entity.type
_entity.pdbx_description
1 polymer ?
#
loop_
_entity_poly.entity_id
_entity_poly.type
_entity_poly.pdbx_seq_one_letter_code
_entity_poly.pdbx_strand_id
1 'polypeptide(L)'
;MKYLGDFIKISAVLLFSFSFAQQNRVSRYNADMQGSKSYGLQKMELSSVSKNTYDFMALGYFINANNNMYLKTKDKKYIDTNISVIKPILIDTNSKTSYQKNGWVMNVGKGNQNAKVNGQEHLISEGYFFRYIGEFLDILAKNKLYTNYQPVIESGLKYSFDKWKARSFSQYGDYSLLFHQRLHTGANWAVVALYLMKYDESNKNSYSVFVNQFDQQLKKALILNKSTGSVLYYTWNSTYPDAFCKALQKIKNYKPVIQDVSHGNHVVLYLIKAKELGNVNWTDFNFSYLCNTLKLKILKGDSIADNVDGTTNPSVQNTGWKISDGWMKLIYFDTSLYPLVEKNLTNYSNKINNSSLELQFNSIYP
;
A
#
# COMPACT_ATOMS: atom_id res chain seq x y z
N MET A 1 47.06 -8.51 -16.53
CA MET A 1 47.13 -7.59 -15.38
C MET A 1 46.43 -6.24 -15.62
N LYS A 2 46.57 -5.57 -16.78
CA LYS A 2 45.91 -4.27 -17.06
C LYS A 2 44.37 -4.31 -16.98
N TYR A 3 43.76 -5.35 -17.56
CA TYR A 3 42.30 -5.57 -17.53
C TYR A 3 41.70 -5.85 -16.14
N LEU A 4 42.49 -6.36 -15.19
CA LEU A 4 42.03 -6.62 -13.82
C LEU A 4 41.96 -5.30 -13.01
N GLY A 5 42.91 -4.39 -13.25
CA GLY A 5 42.93 -3.06 -12.63
C GLY A 5 41.78 -2.15 -13.11
N ASP A 6 41.42 -2.23 -14.39
CA ASP A 6 40.30 -1.47 -14.94
C ASP A 6 38.95 -2.03 -14.46
N PHE A 7 38.82 -3.35 -14.32
CA PHE A 7 37.61 -3.98 -13.78
C PHE A 7 37.39 -3.63 -12.29
N ILE A 8 38.45 -3.59 -11.48
CA ILE A 8 38.38 -3.18 -10.06
C ILE A 8 38.02 -1.69 -9.94
N LYS A 9 38.58 -0.82 -10.78
CA LYS A 9 38.25 0.62 -10.79
C LYS A 9 36.80 0.88 -11.19
N ILE A 10 36.29 0.21 -12.24
CA ILE A 10 34.89 0.34 -12.67
C ILE A 10 33.94 -0.19 -11.58
N SER A 11 34.27 -1.33 -10.97
CA SER A 11 33.47 -1.91 -9.88
C SER A 11 33.45 -1.00 -8.65
N ALA A 12 34.59 -0.39 -8.28
CA ALA A 12 34.66 0.56 -7.18
C ALA A 12 33.82 1.82 -7.46
N VAL A 13 33.94 2.41 -8.66
CA VAL A 13 33.16 3.60 -9.05
C VAL A 13 31.65 3.31 -9.03
N LEU A 14 31.22 2.13 -9.47
CA LEU A 14 29.81 1.71 -9.41
C LEU A 14 29.33 1.51 -7.97
N LEU A 15 30.14 0.91 -7.10
CA LEU A 15 29.80 0.73 -5.67
C LEU A 15 29.75 2.08 -4.91
N PHE A 16 30.67 3.00 -5.21
CA PHE A 16 30.69 4.34 -4.60
C PHE A 16 29.51 5.20 -5.04
N SER A 17 29.14 5.17 -6.33
CA SER A 17 28.00 5.94 -6.85
C SER A 17 26.65 5.42 -6.32
N PHE A 18 26.50 4.12 -6.15
CA PHE A 18 25.32 3.52 -5.50
C PHE A 18 25.18 3.95 -4.05
N SER A 19 26.29 3.92 -3.29
CA SER A 19 26.31 4.30 -1.87
C SER A 19 25.96 5.78 -1.67
N PHE A 20 26.43 6.67 -2.56
CA PHE A 20 26.13 8.10 -2.50
C PHE A 20 24.65 8.40 -2.84
N ALA A 21 24.09 7.75 -3.86
CA ALA A 21 22.67 7.88 -4.20
C ALA A 21 21.76 7.43 -3.05
N GLN A 22 22.11 6.33 -2.38
CA GLN A 22 21.40 5.85 -1.20
C GLN A 22 21.48 6.85 -0.02
N GLN A 23 22.67 7.39 0.27
CA GLN A 23 22.82 8.40 1.31
C GLN A 23 21.99 9.65 1.02
N ASN A 24 21.95 10.10 -0.23
CA ASN A 24 21.13 11.25 -0.62
C ASN A 24 19.63 11.01 -0.39
N ARG A 25 19.14 9.79 -0.68
CA ARG A 25 17.74 9.41 -0.40
C ARG A 25 17.43 9.43 1.09
N VAL A 26 18.32 8.87 1.91
CA VAL A 26 18.17 8.87 3.37
C VAL A 26 18.17 10.30 3.93
N SER A 27 19.09 11.15 3.48
CA SER A 27 19.16 12.54 3.89
C SER A 27 17.91 13.33 3.51
N ARG A 28 17.44 13.18 2.25
CA ARG A 28 16.19 13.82 1.79
C ARG A 28 14.99 13.34 2.59
N TYR A 29 14.88 12.03 2.81
CA TYR A 29 13.82 11.46 3.65
C TYR A 29 13.80 12.08 5.05
N ASN A 30 14.96 12.15 5.72
CA ASN A 30 15.05 12.71 7.06
C ASN A 30 14.70 14.22 7.09
N ALA A 31 15.12 14.96 6.06
CA ALA A 31 14.76 16.38 5.93
C ALA A 31 13.24 16.56 5.76
N ASP A 32 12.61 15.75 4.90
CA ASP A 32 11.17 15.78 4.67
C ASP A 32 10.38 15.44 5.94
N MET A 33 10.83 14.43 6.68
CA MET A 33 10.25 14.01 7.96
C MET A 33 10.25 15.12 9.02
N GLN A 34 11.31 15.94 9.06
CA GLN A 34 11.46 17.02 10.05
C GLN A 34 10.82 18.33 9.58
N GLY A 35 10.97 18.69 8.30
CA GLY A 35 10.65 20.02 7.77
C GLY A 35 9.27 20.15 7.12
N SER A 36 8.65 19.05 6.68
CA SER A 36 7.38 19.14 5.95
C SER A 36 6.20 19.44 6.86
N LYS A 37 5.55 20.58 6.63
CA LYS A 37 4.31 20.98 7.33
C LYS A 37 3.09 20.16 6.90
N SER A 38 3.14 19.55 5.71
CA SER A 38 1.99 18.84 5.12
C SER A 38 1.95 17.36 5.48
N TYR A 39 3.11 16.74 5.68
CA TYR A 39 3.22 15.29 5.87
C TYR A 39 4.38 14.84 6.77
N GLY A 40 5.15 15.77 7.35
CA GLY A 40 6.23 15.45 8.29
C GLY A 40 5.71 14.96 9.65
N LEU A 41 6.63 14.57 10.53
CA LEU A 41 6.33 13.92 11.82
C LEU A 41 5.33 14.73 12.66
N GLN A 42 5.58 16.02 12.87
CA GLN A 42 4.71 16.88 13.68
C GLN A 42 3.26 16.87 13.17
N LYS A 43 3.07 16.91 11.84
CA LYS A 43 1.75 16.86 11.22
C LYS A 43 1.09 15.49 11.41
N MET A 44 1.85 14.41 11.30
CA MET A 44 1.33 13.05 11.51
C MET A 44 0.99 12.78 12.98
N GLU A 45 1.75 13.30 13.93
CA GLU A 45 1.42 13.23 15.37
C GLU A 45 0.09 13.93 15.66
N LEU A 46 -0.12 15.14 15.12
CA LEU A 46 -1.40 15.84 15.23
C LEU A 46 -2.56 15.06 14.59
N SER A 47 -2.31 14.46 13.43
CA SER A 47 -3.30 13.63 12.73
C SER A 47 -3.63 12.34 13.49
N SER A 48 -2.69 11.74 14.22
CA SER A 48 -2.92 10.51 15.01
C SER A 48 -3.87 10.70 16.20
N VAL A 49 -4.04 11.95 16.65
CA VAL A 49 -4.97 12.34 17.73
C VAL A 49 -6.23 13.03 17.21
N SER A 50 -6.35 13.16 15.88
CA SER A 50 -7.57 13.62 15.23
C SER A 50 -8.47 12.39 15.02
N LYS A 51 -9.72 12.41 15.50
CA LYS A 51 -10.68 11.30 15.23
C LYS A 51 -11.07 11.19 13.74
N ASN A 52 -10.36 11.88 12.85
CA ASN A 52 -10.67 11.96 11.43
C ASN A 52 -10.10 10.77 10.66
N THR A 53 -10.94 9.85 10.19
CA THR A 53 -10.47 8.72 9.36
C THR A 53 -9.91 9.17 8.01
N TYR A 54 -10.12 10.42 7.58
CA TYR A 54 -9.44 10.92 6.39
C TYR A 54 -7.91 10.91 6.55
N ASP A 55 -7.43 11.19 7.77
CA ASP A 55 -6.00 11.27 8.09
C ASP A 55 -5.31 9.90 8.04
N PHE A 56 -6.07 8.80 8.18
CA PHE A 56 -5.55 7.44 8.16
C PHE A 56 -4.86 7.07 6.85
N MET A 57 -5.26 7.67 5.73
CA MET A 57 -4.57 7.49 4.45
C MET A 57 -3.15 8.07 4.48
N ALA A 58 -2.99 9.29 5.01
CA ALA A 58 -1.68 9.93 5.13
C ALA A 58 -0.80 9.22 6.17
N LEU A 59 -1.38 8.86 7.31
CA LEU A 59 -0.70 8.07 8.35
C LEU A 59 -0.23 6.71 7.80
N GLY A 60 -1.04 6.04 6.99
CA GLY A 60 -0.65 4.79 6.35
C GLY A 60 0.60 4.95 5.47
N TYR A 61 0.63 5.96 4.60
CA TYR A 61 1.82 6.24 3.79
C TYR A 61 3.03 6.63 4.62
N PHE A 62 2.85 7.38 5.70
CA PHE A 62 3.92 7.70 6.62
C PHE A 62 4.51 6.44 7.29
N ILE A 63 3.64 5.56 7.81
CA ILE A 63 4.05 4.31 8.46
C ILE A 63 4.80 3.40 7.50
N ASN A 64 4.27 3.22 6.29
CA ASN A 64 4.92 2.40 5.27
C ASN A 64 6.30 2.95 4.89
N ALA A 65 6.43 4.28 4.78
CA ALA A 65 7.71 4.88 4.43
C ALA A 65 8.78 4.62 5.51
N ASN A 66 8.41 4.76 6.79
CA ASN A 66 9.30 4.42 7.90
C ASN A 66 9.60 2.91 7.97
N ASN A 67 8.63 2.04 7.65
CA ASN A 67 8.86 0.60 7.55
C ASN A 67 9.94 0.30 6.50
N ASN A 68 9.84 0.87 5.30
CA ASN A 68 10.83 0.72 4.23
C ASN A 68 12.21 1.26 4.66
N MET A 69 12.24 2.43 5.30
CA MET A 69 13.49 3.03 5.79
C MET A 69 14.17 2.19 6.86
N TYR A 70 13.41 1.64 7.82
CA TYR A 70 13.96 0.69 8.79
C TYR A 70 14.50 -0.56 8.09
N LEU A 71 13.72 -1.15 7.17
CA LEU A 71 14.14 -2.38 6.49
C LEU A 71 15.48 -2.19 5.74
N LYS A 72 15.73 -1.00 5.18
CA LYS A 72 16.96 -0.65 4.48
C LYS A 72 18.13 -0.25 5.37
N THR A 73 17.89 0.58 6.37
CA THR A 73 18.96 1.21 7.18
C THR A 73 19.22 0.49 8.50
N LYS A 74 18.24 -0.29 8.98
CA LYS A 74 18.14 -0.86 10.33
C LYS A 74 18.19 0.19 11.46
N ASP A 75 18.01 1.47 11.14
CA ASP A 75 17.99 2.54 12.13
C ASP A 75 16.65 2.54 12.88
N LYS A 76 16.71 2.28 14.20
CA LYS A 76 15.54 2.17 15.05
C LYS A 76 14.72 3.45 15.13
N LYS A 77 15.28 4.63 14.81
CA LYS A 77 14.53 5.89 14.84
C LYS A 77 13.27 5.85 13.99
N TYR A 78 13.27 5.11 12.88
CA TYR A 78 12.09 4.98 12.02
C TYR A 78 10.98 4.15 12.67
N ILE A 79 11.35 3.15 13.48
CA ILE A 79 10.40 2.38 14.30
C ILE A 79 9.86 3.26 15.43
N ASP A 80 10.73 4.02 16.10
CA ASP A 80 10.35 4.92 17.20
C ASP A 80 9.37 6.00 16.72
N THR A 81 9.62 6.52 15.52
CA THR A 81 8.73 7.46 14.82
C THR A 81 7.36 6.83 14.53
N ASN A 82 7.32 5.57 14.06
CA ASN A 82 6.05 4.87 13.88
C ASN A 82 5.32 4.65 15.21
N ILE A 83 6.05 4.34 16.28
CA ILE A 83 5.44 4.19 17.61
C ILE A 83 4.78 5.50 18.06
N SER A 84 5.37 6.68 17.82
CA SER A 84 4.78 7.94 18.29
C SER A 84 3.40 8.22 17.66
N VAL A 85 3.20 7.83 16.40
CA VAL A 85 1.91 8.01 15.69
C VAL A 85 0.94 6.84 15.88
N ILE A 86 1.43 5.64 16.14
CA ILE A 86 0.58 4.46 16.40
C ILE A 86 0.07 4.48 17.84
N LYS A 87 0.87 4.99 18.77
CA LYS A 87 0.60 4.91 20.21
C LYS A 87 -0.77 5.49 20.59
N PRO A 88 -1.18 6.70 20.16
CA PRO A 88 -2.48 7.25 20.52
C PRO A 88 -3.68 6.46 19.96
N ILE A 89 -3.48 5.73 18.87
CA ILE A 89 -4.56 5.02 18.17
C ILE A 89 -4.70 3.59 18.73
N LEU A 90 -3.59 2.88 18.92
CA LEU A 90 -3.60 1.45 19.23
C LEU A 90 -3.05 1.08 20.60
N ILE A 91 -2.09 1.82 21.16
CA ILE A 91 -1.34 1.38 22.36
C ILE A 91 -1.88 2.04 23.63
N ASP A 92 -2.14 3.35 23.58
CA ASP A 92 -2.60 4.12 24.73
C ASP A 92 -4.14 4.06 24.85
N THR A 93 -4.62 3.28 25.81
CA THR A 93 -6.05 3.12 26.11
C THR A 93 -6.67 4.42 26.67
N ASN A 94 -5.86 5.31 27.25
CA ASN A 94 -6.33 6.59 27.78
C ASN A 94 -6.46 7.66 26.69
N SER A 95 -5.84 7.48 25.52
CA SER A 95 -5.99 8.37 24.39
C SER A 95 -7.46 8.52 23.98
N LYS A 96 -7.88 9.73 23.57
CA LYS A 96 -9.22 9.99 23.04
C LYS A 96 -9.46 9.32 21.69
N THR A 97 -8.39 9.00 20.95
CA THR A 97 -8.43 8.33 19.64
C THR A 97 -8.18 6.84 19.72
N SER A 98 -8.06 6.27 20.93
CA SER A 98 -7.89 4.83 21.09
C SER A 98 -9.01 4.05 20.40
N TYR A 99 -8.64 2.99 19.68
CA TYR A 99 -9.58 2.10 18.99
C TYR A 99 -10.65 1.53 19.94
N GLN A 100 -10.29 1.32 21.21
CA GLN A 100 -11.18 0.79 22.25
C GLN A 100 -12.34 1.73 22.58
N LYS A 101 -12.16 3.05 22.38
CA LYS A 101 -13.21 4.04 22.62
C LYS A 101 -14.17 4.21 21.44
N ASN A 102 -13.80 3.67 20.28
CA ASN A 102 -14.55 3.74 19.02
C ASN A 102 -14.83 5.19 18.56
N GLY A 103 -15.39 5.34 17.35
CA GLY A 103 -15.91 6.63 16.86
C GLY A 103 -14.93 7.46 16.02
N TRP A 104 -14.07 6.81 15.22
CA TRP A 104 -13.36 7.50 14.14
C TRP A 104 -14.32 7.77 12.99
N VAL A 105 -14.45 9.02 12.55
CA VAL A 105 -15.36 9.38 11.46
C VAL A 105 -14.64 10.19 10.40
N MET A 106 -15.14 10.15 9.17
CA MET A 106 -14.65 11.02 8.11
C MET A 106 -15.00 12.47 8.42
N ASN A 107 -14.03 13.37 8.38
CA ASN A 107 -14.25 14.81 8.47
C ASN A 107 -13.57 15.50 7.28
N VAL A 108 -14.37 15.89 6.29
CA VAL A 108 -13.93 16.53 5.06
C VAL A 108 -14.85 17.70 4.69
N GLY A 109 -14.27 18.70 4.02
CA GLY A 109 -15.04 19.84 3.51
C GLY A 109 -16.01 19.44 2.38
N LYS A 110 -17.03 20.28 2.15
CA LYS A 110 -18.10 20.05 1.16
C LYS A 110 -17.61 19.82 -0.28
N GLY A 111 -16.46 20.39 -0.65
CA GLY A 111 -15.84 20.21 -1.97
C GLY A 111 -15.04 18.93 -2.15
N ASN A 112 -14.90 18.09 -1.11
CA ASN A 112 -14.17 16.83 -1.20
C ASN A 112 -15.05 15.74 -1.84
N GLN A 113 -14.47 14.88 -2.66
CA GLN A 113 -15.18 13.72 -3.25
C GLN A 113 -15.83 12.79 -2.22
N ASN A 114 -15.30 12.76 -0.99
CA ASN A 114 -15.80 11.97 0.13
C ASN A 114 -16.85 12.71 0.98
N ALA A 115 -17.33 13.89 0.56
CA ALA A 115 -18.32 14.67 1.32
C ALA A 115 -19.61 13.88 1.62
N LYS A 116 -19.97 12.90 0.77
CA LYS A 116 -21.14 12.02 0.96
C LYS A 116 -21.05 11.11 2.18
N VAL A 117 -19.84 10.80 2.64
CA VAL A 117 -19.58 9.97 3.82
C VAL A 117 -19.07 10.79 5.01
N ASN A 118 -19.14 12.12 4.93
CA ASN A 118 -18.74 13.01 6.02
C ASN A 118 -19.58 12.74 7.29
N GLY A 119 -18.92 12.69 8.44
CA GLY A 119 -19.52 12.35 9.73
C GLY A 119 -19.76 10.85 9.95
N GLN A 120 -19.34 9.98 9.03
CA GLN A 120 -19.57 8.53 9.11
C GLN A 120 -18.23 7.79 9.26
N GLU A 121 -18.26 6.63 9.92
CA GLU A 121 -17.15 5.68 9.85
C GLU A 121 -16.91 5.24 8.40
N HIS A 122 -15.65 5.10 8.02
CA HIS A 122 -15.29 4.84 6.62
C HIS A 122 -14.34 3.65 6.50
N LEU A 123 -14.88 2.50 6.09
CA LEU A 123 -14.18 1.23 5.91
C LEU A 123 -12.85 1.37 5.16
N ILE A 124 -12.88 2.05 4.01
CA ILE A 124 -11.72 2.12 3.12
C ILE A 124 -10.55 2.81 3.82
N SER A 125 -10.82 3.93 4.49
CA SER A 125 -9.80 4.70 5.22
C SER A 125 -9.08 3.88 6.27
N GLU A 126 -9.81 3.06 7.03
CA GLU A 126 -9.21 2.16 8.02
C GLU A 126 -8.32 1.10 7.35
N GLY A 127 -8.78 0.49 6.26
CA GLY A 127 -7.98 -0.50 5.52
C GLY A 127 -6.64 0.05 5.00
N TYR A 128 -6.58 1.34 4.63
CA TYR A 128 -5.31 1.98 4.22
C TYR A 128 -4.28 2.04 5.34
N PHE A 129 -4.72 2.30 6.57
CA PHE A 129 -3.87 2.43 7.73
C PHE A 129 -3.43 1.06 8.26
N PHE A 130 -4.40 0.18 8.53
CA PHE A 130 -4.13 -1.08 9.22
C PHE A 130 -3.26 -2.06 8.43
N ARG A 131 -3.27 -2.03 7.09
CA ARG A 131 -2.39 -2.92 6.30
C ARG A 131 -0.90 -2.67 6.57
N TYR A 132 -0.50 -1.43 6.81
CA TYR A 132 0.89 -1.07 7.11
C TYR A 132 1.22 -1.23 8.60
N ILE A 133 0.21 -1.19 9.48
CA ILE A 133 0.35 -1.62 10.87
C ILE A 133 0.66 -3.13 10.94
N GLY A 134 0.02 -3.94 10.09
CA GLY A 134 0.35 -5.37 9.97
C GLY A 134 1.82 -5.59 9.59
N GLU A 135 2.32 -4.85 8.60
CA GLU A 135 3.74 -4.88 8.22
C GLU A 135 4.66 -4.41 9.35
N PHE A 136 4.27 -3.35 10.06
CA PHE A 136 5.00 -2.86 11.21
C PHE A 136 5.10 -3.92 12.33
N LEU A 137 4.00 -4.60 12.65
CA LEU A 137 3.98 -5.71 13.61
C LEU A 137 4.92 -6.84 13.16
N ASP A 138 4.93 -7.19 11.87
CA ASP A 138 5.83 -8.20 11.33
C ASP A 138 7.30 -7.83 11.45
N ILE A 139 7.62 -6.56 11.20
CA ILE A 139 8.95 -5.99 11.42
C ILE A 139 9.35 -6.12 12.90
N LEU A 140 8.49 -5.70 13.83
CA LEU A 140 8.76 -5.80 15.26
C LEU A 140 9.03 -7.24 15.70
N ALA A 141 8.17 -8.18 15.29
CA ALA A 141 8.27 -9.58 15.65
C ALA A 141 9.54 -10.24 15.10
N LYS A 142 9.82 -10.10 13.80
CA LYS A 142 11.01 -10.69 13.15
C LYS A 142 12.32 -10.18 13.74
N ASN A 143 12.35 -8.95 14.24
CA ASN A 143 13.54 -8.30 14.78
C ASN A 143 13.57 -8.26 16.32
N LYS A 144 12.59 -8.90 16.99
CA LYS A 144 12.45 -8.90 18.47
C LYS A 144 12.47 -7.48 19.08
N LEU A 145 11.84 -6.52 18.40
CA LEU A 145 11.75 -5.13 18.84
C LEU A 145 10.42 -4.86 19.55
N TYR A 146 10.44 -4.05 20.61
CA TYR A 146 9.24 -3.56 21.30
C TYR A 146 8.21 -4.67 21.58
N THR A 147 8.67 -5.81 22.08
CA THR A 147 7.83 -7.00 22.30
C THR A 147 6.64 -6.73 23.21
N ASN A 148 6.76 -5.77 24.12
CA ASN A 148 5.69 -5.30 24.99
C ASN A 148 4.54 -4.59 24.24
N TYR A 149 4.78 -4.03 23.06
CA TYR A 149 3.74 -3.37 22.24
C TYR A 149 3.08 -4.31 21.22
N GLN A 150 3.70 -5.43 20.90
CA GLN A 150 3.19 -6.34 19.86
C GLN A 150 1.77 -6.85 20.14
N PRO A 151 1.42 -7.33 21.37
CA PRO A 151 0.08 -7.84 21.65
C PRO A 151 -1.04 -6.79 21.49
N VAL A 152 -0.77 -5.54 21.85
CA VAL A 152 -1.78 -4.47 21.74
C VAL A 152 -1.92 -3.98 20.30
N ILE A 153 -0.84 -3.97 19.52
CA ILE A 153 -0.90 -3.69 18.08
C ILE A 153 -1.70 -4.78 17.35
N GLU A 154 -1.44 -6.05 17.66
CA GLU A 154 -2.23 -7.19 17.16
C GLU A 154 -3.71 -7.05 17.52
N SER A 155 -4.02 -6.72 18.78
CA SER A 155 -5.39 -6.51 19.25
C SER A 155 -6.10 -5.38 18.48
N GLY A 156 -5.38 -4.31 18.13
CA GLY A 156 -5.88 -3.23 17.31
C GLY A 156 -6.18 -3.65 15.86
N LEU A 157 -5.30 -4.45 15.25
CA LEU A 157 -5.53 -5.04 13.92
C LEU A 157 -6.77 -5.93 13.91
N LYS A 158 -6.86 -6.82 14.90
CA LYS A 158 -7.99 -7.74 15.10
C LYS A 158 -9.30 -6.97 15.24
N TYR A 159 -9.32 -5.97 16.13
CA TYR A 159 -10.50 -5.13 16.33
C TYR A 159 -11.01 -4.53 15.02
N SER A 160 -10.13 -3.92 14.21
CA SER A 160 -10.57 -3.27 12.98
C SER A 160 -11.16 -4.28 11.99
N PHE A 161 -10.48 -5.40 11.74
CA PHE A 161 -10.99 -6.43 10.85
C PHE A 161 -12.31 -7.02 11.35
N ASP A 162 -12.38 -7.41 12.62
CA ASP A 162 -13.56 -8.06 13.21
C ASP A 162 -14.76 -7.11 13.29
N LYS A 163 -14.54 -5.82 13.56
CA LYS A 163 -15.59 -4.79 13.51
C LYS A 163 -16.28 -4.77 12.14
N TRP A 164 -15.50 -4.67 11.07
CA TRP A 164 -16.05 -4.60 9.72
C TRP A 164 -16.62 -5.93 9.24
N LYS A 165 -16.01 -7.05 9.65
CA LYS A 165 -16.57 -8.39 9.40
C LYS A 165 -17.93 -8.54 10.07
N ALA A 166 -18.06 -8.20 11.35
CA ALA A 166 -19.32 -8.30 12.08
C ALA A 166 -20.42 -7.45 11.44
N ARG A 167 -20.11 -6.21 11.05
CA ARG A 167 -21.03 -5.35 10.28
C ARG A 167 -21.43 -5.96 8.95
N SER A 168 -20.46 -6.51 8.22
CA SER A 168 -20.69 -7.16 6.93
C SER A 168 -21.63 -8.34 7.06
N PHE A 169 -21.40 -9.21 8.04
CA PHE A 169 -22.25 -10.37 8.30
C PHE A 169 -23.63 -9.97 8.81
N SER A 170 -23.75 -8.94 9.65
CA SER A 170 -25.04 -8.41 10.07
C SER A 170 -25.87 -7.86 8.89
N GLN A 171 -25.22 -7.20 7.92
CA GLN A 171 -25.92 -6.52 6.83
C GLN A 171 -26.15 -7.43 5.60
N TYR A 172 -25.21 -8.32 5.32
CA TYR A 172 -25.19 -9.14 4.10
C TYR A 172 -25.05 -10.64 4.40
N GLY A 173 -24.62 -11.05 5.59
CA GLY A 173 -24.38 -12.47 5.90
C GLY A 173 -23.15 -13.06 5.20
N ASP A 174 -22.23 -12.23 4.73
CA ASP A 174 -20.94 -12.60 4.14
C ASP A 174 -19.93 -11.44 4.29
N TYR A 175 -18.75 -11.54 3.65
CA TYR A 175 -17.70 -10.51 3.65
C TYR A 175 -17.94 -9.33 2.67
N SER A 176 -19.17 -9.13 2.21
CA SER A 176 -19.55 -8.09 1.24
C SER A 176 -18.96 -6.70 1.50
N LEU A 177 -18.97 -6.20 2.73
CA LEU A 177 -18.39 -4.88 3.02
C LEU A 177 -16.89 -4.85 2.76
N LEU A 178 -16.14 -5.86 3.23
CA LEU A 178 -14.68 -5.90 3.10
C LEU A 178 -14.24 -6.08 1.64
N PHE A 179 -14.97 -6.89 0.86
CA PHE A 179 -14.72 -6.99 -0.58
C PHE A 179 -15.08 -5.69 -1.30
N HIS A 180 -16.18 -5.06 -0.90
CA HIS A 180 -16.75 -3.87 -1.52
C HIS A 180 -16.99 -4.08 -3.04
N GLN A 181 -17.24 -2.99 -3.78
CA GLN A 181 -17.37 -3.07 -5.25
C GLN A 181 -16.02 -3.22 -5.98
N ARG A 182 -14.91 -2.79 -5.34
CA ARG A 182 -13.62 -2.57 -6.01
C ARG A 182 -12.53 -3.47 -5.43
N LEU A 183 -11.76 -4.13 -6.29
CA LEU A 183 -10.66 -5.03 -5.95
C LEU A 183 -9.65 -4.40 -4.99
N HIS A 184 -9.30 -3.13 -5.17
CA HIS A 184 -8.33 -2.45 -4.29
C HIS A 184 -8.81 -2.37 -2.83
N THR A 185 -10.13 -2.29 -2.59
CA THR A 185 -10.68 -2.29 -1.24
C THR A 185 -10.52 -3.68 -0.61
N GLY A 186 -10.87 -4.73 -1.35
CA GLY A 186 -10.61 -6.11 -0.94
C GLY A 186 -9.14 -6.38 -0.68
N ALA A 187 -8.24 -5.87 -1.54
CA ALA A 187 -6.79 -6.02 -1.42
C ALA A 187 -6.27 -5.45 -0.09
N ASN A 188 -6.74 -4.28 0.32
CA ASN A 188 -6.36 -3.67 1.60
C ASN A 188 -6.67 -4.59 2.78
N TRP A 189 -7.91 -5.09 2.83
CA TRP A 189 -8.34 -5.98 3.90
C TRP A 189 -7.69 -7.36 3.81
N ALA A 190 -7.36 -7.83 2.60
CA ALA A 190 -6.70 -9.10 2.41
C ALA A 190 -5.24 -9.06 2.90
N VAL A 191 -4.55 -7.91 2.78
CA VAL A 191 -3.25 -7.71 3.43
C VAL A 191 -3.39 -7.75 4.96
N VAL A 192 -4.40 -7.07 5.54
CA VAL A 192 -4.66 -7.13 6.99
C VAL A 192 -4.91 -8.58 7.43
N ALA A 193 -5.74 -9.31 6.70
CA ALA A 193 -6.05 -10.70 6.98
C ALA A 193 -4.82 -11.62 6.86
N LEU A 194 -3.91 -11.40 5.90
CA LEU A 194 -2.66 -12.17 5.80
C LEU A 194 -1.78 -12.00 7.04
N TYR A 195 -1.66 -10.78 7.57
CA TYR A 195 -0.93 -10.58 8.84
C TYR A 195 -1.67 -11.19 10.02
N LEU A 196 -3.00 -11.07 10.09
CA LEU A 196 -3.78 -11.71 11.15
C LEU A 196 -3.71 -13.25 11.10
N MET A 197 -3.64 -13.87 9.91
CA MET A 197 -3.39 -15.32 9.77
C MET A 197 -2.06 -15.75 10.39
N LYS A 198 -1.07 -14.84 10.44
CA LYS A 198 0.25 -15.11 10.99
C LYS A 198 0.33 -14.87 12.50
N TYR A 199 -0.43 -13.90 13.02
CA TYR A 199 -0.32 -13.45 14.41
C TYR A 199 -1.49 -13.89 15.31
N ASP A 200 -2.73 -13.92 14.81
CA ASP A 200 -3.89 -14.44 15.56
C ASP A 200 -4.19 -15.90 15.15
N GLU A 201 -3.48 -16.83 15.79
CA GLU A 201 -3.69 -18.27 15.59
C GLU A 201 -5.12 -18.71 15.95
N SER A 202 -5.81 -18.01 16.86
CA SER A 202 -7.16 -18.39 17.30
C SER A 202 -8.23 -18.23 16.21
N ASN A 203 -8.05 -17.26 15.31
CA ASN A 203 -9.00 -16.96 14.21
C ASN A 203 -8.41 -17.15 12.82
N LYS A 204 -7.21 -17.73 12.70
CA LYS A 204 -6.49 -17.97 11.45
C LYS A 204 -7.36 -18.54 10.33
N ASN A 205 -8.18 -19.56 10.63
CA ASN A 205 -9.08 -20.18 9.66
C ASN A 205 -10.15 -19.21 9.14
N SER A 206 -10.65 -18.30 9.98
CA SER A 206 -11.60 -17.28 9.53
C SER A 206 -10.94 -16.30 8.57
N TYR A 207 -9.71 -15.88 8.84
CA TYR A 207 -8.99 -14.96 7.97
C TYR A 207 -8.61 -15.62 6.64
N SER A 208 -8.21 -16.90 6.68
CA SER A 208 -7.89 -17.66 5.47
C SER A 208 -9.10 -17.84 4.55
N VAL A 209 -10.32 -17.98 5.07
CA VAL A 209 -11.54 -18.01 4.25
C VAL A 209 -11.67 -16.72 3.43
N PHE A 210 -11.51 -15.56 4.07
CA PHE A 210 -11.58 -14.27 3.38
C PHE A 210 -10.47 -14.12 2.34
N VAL A 211 -9.22 -14.46 2.69
CA VAL A 211 -8.06 -14.40 1.78
C VAL A 211 -8.26 -15.33 0.58
N ASN A 212 -8.70 -16.57 0.79
CA ASN A 212 -8.92 -17.52 -0.30
C ASN A 212 -10.02 -17.06 -1.27
N GLN A 213 -11.10 -16.46 -0.74
CA GLN A 213 -12.14 -15.87 -1.59
C GLN A 213 -11.59 -14.69 -2.40
N PHE A 214 -10.79 -13.82 -1.79
CA PHE A 214 -10.13 -12.73 -2.51
C PHE A 214 -9.20 -13.26 -3.60
N ASP A 215 -8.39 -14.28 -3.30
CA ASP A 215 -7.43 -14.89 -4.23
C ASP A 215 -8.10 -15.48 -5.46
N GLN A 216 -9.19 -16.22 -5.26
CA GLN A 216 -9.97 -16.80 -6.35
C GLN A 216 -10.47 -15.70 -7.30
N GLN A 217 -10.95 -14.61 -6.75
CA GLN A 217 -11.48 -13.49 -7.54
C GLN A 217 -10.38 -12.69 -8.23
N LEU A 218 -9.24 -12.47 -7.55
CA LEU A 218 -8.09 -11.79 -8.14
C LEU A 218 -7.46 -12.62 -9.27
N LYS A 219 -7.36 -13.94 -9.11
CA LYS A 219 -6.89 -14.84 -10.18
C LYS A 219 -7.73 -14.74 -11.45
N LYS A 220 -9.06 -14.67 -11.29
CA LYS A 220 -9.98 -14.46 -12.44
C LYS A 220 -9.86 -13.05 -13.03
N ALA A 221 -9.55 -12.04 -12.20
CA ALA A 221 -9.47 -10.65 -12.63
C ALA A 221 -8.18 -10.33 -13.38
N LEU A 222 -7.07 -11.00 -13.05
CA LEU A 222 -5.79 -10.82 -13.71
C LEU A 222 -5.81 -11.47 -15.09
N ILE A 223 -5.72 -10.63 -16.12
CA ILE A 223 -5.70 -11.04 -17.52
C ILE A 223 -4.26 -10.96 -18.01
N LEU A 224 -3.72 -12.10 -18.44
CA LEU A 224 -2.41 -12.16 -19.08
C LEU A 224 -2.54 -11.76 -20.54
N ASN A 225 -1.82 -10.72 -20.94
CA ASN A 225 -1.83 -10.17 -22.28
C ASN A 225 -0.44 -10.27 -22.91
N LYS A 226 -0.38 -10.10 -24.23
CA LYS A 226 0.84 -10.17 -25.03
C LYS A 226 1.03 -8.86 -25.79
N SER A 227 2.20 -8.24 -25.64
CA SER A 227 2.59 -7.03 -26.39
C SER A 227 3.26 -7.42 -27.70
N THR A 228 3.54 -6.43 -28.55
CA THR A 228 4.45 -6.58 -29.70
C THR A 228 5.77 -7.19 -29.24
N GLY A 229 6.29 -8.18 -29.96
CA GLY A 229 7.52 -8.89 -29.58
C GLY A 229 7.33 -10.00 -28.54
N SER A 230 6.10 -10.45 -28.29
CA SER A 230 5.79 -11.56 -27.38
C SER A 230 6.04 -11.33 -25.89
N VAL A 231 6.26 -10.09 -25.46
CA VAL A 231 6.40 -9.75 -24.05
C VAL A 231 5.05 -9.82 -23.35
N LEU A 232 4.97 -10.62 -22.29
CA LEU A 232 3.75 -10.81 -21.50
C LEU A 232 3.61 -9.75 -20.39
N TYR A 233 2.38 -9.30 -20.15
CA TYR A 233 2.04 -8.33 -19.10
C TYR A 233 0.62 -8.58 -18.55
N TYR A 234 0.34 -8.10 -17.33
CA TYR A 234 -0.99 -8.22 -16.73
C TYR A 234 -1.83 -6.95 -16.93
N THR A 235 -3.13 -7.11 -17.15
CA THR A 235 -4.13 -6.07 -16.93
C THR A 235 -5.26 -6.62 -16.08
N TRP A 236 -6.06 -5.76 -15.47
CA TRP A 236 -7.23 -6.19 -14.71
C TRP A 236 -8.24 -5.07 -14.54
N ASN A 237 -9.46 -5.46 -14.20
CA ASN A 237 -10.54 -4.53 -13.89
C ASN A 237 -10.50 -4.13 -12.42
N SER A 238 -10.89 -2.90 -12.10
CA SER A 238 -11.09 -2.44 -10.72
C SER A 238 -12.27 -3.12 -10.03
N THR A 239 -13.27 -3.60 -10.78
CA THR A 239 -14.37 -4.43 -10.25
C THR A 239 -14.00 -5.91 -10.31
N TYR A 240 -14.62 -6.71 -9.45
CA TYR A 240 -14.51 -8.16 -9.52
C TYR A 240 -15.10 -8.70 -10.84
N PRO A 241 -14.63 -9.86 -11.34
CA PRO A 241 -15.14 -10.47 -12.57
C PRO A 241 -16.58 -10.96 -12.44
N ASP A 242 -16.94 -11.47 -11.26
CA ASP A 242 -18.26 -11.98 -10.94
C ASP A 242 -18.88 -11.29 -9.72
N ALA A 243 -20.21 -11.23 -9.68
CA ALA A 243 -20.97 -10.75 -8.51
C ALA A 243 -21.03 -11.84 -7.43
N PHE A 244 -19.86 -12.19 -6.88
CA PHE A 244 -19.69 -13.38 -6.04
C PHE A 244 -20.19 -13.22 -4.60
N CYS A 245 -20.37 -11.98 -4.11
CA CYS A 245 -20.90 -11.68 -2.79
C CYS A 245 -22.23 -10.92 -2.86
N LYS A 246 -23.00 -10.94 -1.77
CA LYS A 246 -24.38 -10.42 -1.77
C LYS A 246 -24.49 -8.93 -2.05
N ALA A 247 -23.50 -8.11 -1.68
CA ALA A 247 -23.50 -6.69 -2.03
C ALA A 247 -23.35 -6.48 -3.54
N LEU A 248 -22.48 -7.24 -4.21
CA LEU A 248 -22.29 -7.13 -5.66
C LEU A 248 -23.53 -7.58 -6.43
N GLN A 249 -24.21 -8.63 -5.96
CA GLN A 249 -25.44 -9.15 -6.56
C GLN A 249 -26.59 -8.12 -6.55
N LYS A 250 -26.55 -7.13 -5.65
CA LYS A 250 -27.52 -6.04 -5.58
C LYS A 250 -27.23 -4.90 -6.58
N ILE A 251 -26.06 -4.87 -7.21
CA ILE A 251 -25.69 -3.82 -8.16
C ILE A 251 -26.34 -4.12 -9.52
N LYS A 252 -27.32 -3.31 -9.92
CA LYS A 252 -27.90 -3.37 -11.25
C LYS A 252 -26.84 -3.06 -12.30
N ASN A 253 -26.81 -3.85 -13.39
CA ASN A 253 -25.85 -3.69 -14.48
C ASN A 253 -24.39 -3.70 -14.01
N TYR A 254 -24.02 -4.68 -13.17
CA TYR A 254 -22.64 -4.88 -12.74
C TYR A 254 -21.74 -5.07 -13.96
N LYS A 255 -20.90 -4.07 -14.25
CA LYS A 255 -20.04 -4.03 -15.43
C LYS A 255 -18.57 -3.87 -15.03
N PRO A 256 -17.66 -4.55 -15.76
CA PRO A 256 -16.24 -4.34 -15.63
C PRO A 256 -15.85 -2.88 -15.84
N VAL A 257 -14.97 -2.37 -15.00
CA VAL A 257 -14.31 -1.06 -15.18
C VAL A 257 -12.83 -1.31 -15.05
N ILE A 258 -12.02 -0.83 -16.02
CA ILE A 258 -10.57 -1.01 -15.97
C ILE A 258 -9.97 -0.45 -14.67
N GLN A 259 -8.91 -1.08 -14.17
CA GLN A 259 -8.21 -0.58 -13.00
C GLN A 259 -7.43 0.70 -13.31
N ASP A 260 -7.67 1.77 -12.53
CA ASP A 260 -6.82 2.95 -12.52
C ASP A 260 -5.50 2.68 -11.79
N VAL A 261 -4.43 3.38 -12.17
CA VAL A 261 -3.07 3.19 -11.65
C VAL A 261 -3.00 3.50 -10.15
N SER A 262 -3.69 4.55 -9.69
CA SER A 262 -3.66 4.99 -8.28
C SER A 262 -4.16 3.93 -7.33
N HIS A 263 -5.25 3.24 -7.64
CA HIS A 263 -5.76 2.15 -6.81
C HIS A 263 -5.10 0.80 -7.14
N GLY A 264 -4.51 0.67 -8.34
CA GLY A 264 -3.72 -0.49 -8.73
C GLY A 264 -2.54 -0.76 -7.80
N ASN A 265 -1.98 0.28 -7.16
CA ASN A 265 -0.96 0.18 -6.11
C ASN A 265 -1.28 -0.91 -5.07
N HIS A 266 -2.54 -0.97 -4.62
CA HIS A 266 -2.94 -1.84 -3.51
C HIS A 266 -3.09 -3.30 -3.93
N VAL A 267 -3.49 -3.54 -5.18
CA VAL A 267 -3.56 -4.90 -5.75
C VAL A 267 -2.14 -5.45 -5.93
N VAL A 268 -1.22 -4.63 -6.43
CA VAL A 268 0.19 -5.02 -6.56
C VAL A 268 0.83 -5.26 -5.20
N LEU A 269 0.60 -4.37 -4.22
CA LEU A 269 1.07 -4.57 -2.85
C LEU A 269 0.56 -5.89 -2.29
N TYR A 270 -0.73 -6.20 -2.47
CA TYR A 270 -1.30 -7.46 -2.00
C TYR A 270 -0.54 -8.66 -2.55
N LEU A 271 -0.28 -8.71 -3.85
CA LEU A 271 0.45 -9.83 -4.48
C LEU A 271 1.86 -9.98 -3.89
N ILE A 272 2.57 -8.86 -3.69
CA ILE A 272 3.89 -8.85 -3.05
C ILE A 272 3.80 -9.43 -1.63
N LYS A 273 2.87 -8.93 -0.81
CA LYS A 273 2.69 -9.38 0.58
C LYS A 273 2.20 -10.83 0.67
N ALA A 274 1.35 -11.27 -0.24
CA ALA A 274 0.92 -12.66 -0.35
C ALA A 274 2.12 -13.59 -0.59
N LYS A 275 3.05 -13.22 -1.48
CA LYS A 275 4.29 -13.98 -1.68
C LYS A 275 5.20 -13.95 -0.45
N GLU A 276 5.44 -12.77 0.13
CA GLU A 276 6.32 -12.59 1.30
C GLU A 276 5.83 -13.34 2.54
N LEU A 277 4.50 -13.49 2.70
CA LEU A 277 3.87 -14.18 3.82
C LEU A 277 3.56 -15.66 3.51
N GLY A 278 4.02 -16.18 2.39
CA GLY A 278 3.91 -17.61 2.05
C GLY A 278 2.50 -18.06 1.68
N ASN A 279 1.67 -17.17 1.10
CA ASN A 279 0.38 -17.57 0.55
C ASN A 279 0.57 -18.50 -0.65
N VAL A 280 0.17 -19.76 -0.48
CA VAL A 280 0.31 -20.83 -1.48
C VAL A 280 -0.36 -20.50 -2.81
N ASN A 281 -1.41 -19.66 -2.81
CA ASN A 281 -2.10 -19.27 -4.04
C ASN A 281 -1.24 -18.47 -5.02
N TRP A 282 -0.14 -17.88 -4.54
CA TRP A 282 0.71 -16.94 -5.30
C TRP A 282 2.20 -17.28 -5.27
N THR A 283 2.56 -18.49 -4.82
CA THR A 283 3.97 -18.90 -4.70
C THR A 283 4.72 -18.79 -6.03
N ASP A 284 4.09 -19.26 -7.12
CA ASP A 284 4.65 -19.26 -8.48
C ASP A 284 4.27 -18.03 -9.30
N PHE A 285 3.73 -16.98 -8.66
CA PHE A 285 3.32 -15.78 -9.37
C PHE A 285 4.53 -15.06 -9.99
N ASN A 286 4.47 -14.81 -11.31
CA ASN A 286 5.55 -14.19 -12.04
C ASN A 286 5.45 -12.66 -12.02
N PHE A 287 6.20 -12.03 -11.11
CA PHE A 287 6.24 -10.58 -10.97
C PHE A 287 6.79 -9.83 -12.19
N SER A 288 7.55 -10.49 -13.07
CA SER A 288 8.06 -9.85 -14.29
C SER A 288 6.93 -9.34 -15.19
N TYR A 289 5.76 -9.97 -15.17
CA TYR A 289 4.59 -9.54 -15.96
C TYR A 289 3.96 -8.26 -15.39
N LEU A 290 4.00 -8.04 -14.07
CA LEU A 290 3.61 -6.76 -13.47
C LEU A 290 4.65 -5.68 -13.74
N CYS A 291 5.94 -6.02 -13.69
CA CYS A 291 7.01 -5.11 -14.10
C CYS A 291 6.83 -4.67 -15.56
N ASN A 292 6.44 -5.59 -16.45
CA ASN A 292 6.13 -5.29 -17.84
C ASN A 292 4.87 -4.43 -17.99
N THR A 293 3.83 -4.61 -17.17
CA THR A 293 2.68 -3.70 -17.12
C THR A 293 3.14 -2.27 -16.82
N LEU A 294 3.98 -2.10 -15.79
CA LEU A 294 4.50 -0.80 -15.40
C LEU A 294 5.36 -0.18 -16.52
N LYS A 295 6.28 -0.93 -17.13
CA LYS A 295 7.17 -0.45 -18.21
C LYS A 295 6.42 -0.13 -19.51
N LEU A 296 5.57 -1.04 -19.96
CA LEU A 296 5.04 -1.02 -21.33
C LEU A 296 3.73 -0.26 -21.45
N LYS A 297 2.92 -0.24 -20.38
CA LYS A 297 1.57 0.31 -20.41
C LYS A 297 1.45 1.60 -19.60
N ILE A 298 2.03 1.64 -18.41
CA ILE A 298 1.85 2.78 -17.51
C ILE A 298 2.89 3.87 -17.77
N LEU A 299 4.19 3.51 -17.77
CA LEU A 299 5.31 4.45 -17.92
C LEU A 299 5.80 4.55 -19.37
N LYS A 300 4.92 4.95 -20.30
CA LYS A 300 5.23 4.98 -21.72
C LYS A 300 5.87 6.30 -22.15
N GLY A 301 7.21 6.32 -22.22
CA GLY A 301 7.97 7.49 -22.67
C GLY A 301 7.91 8.62 -21.65
N ASP A 302 7.37 9.78 -22.04
CA ASP A 302 7.20 10.95 -21.16
C ASP A 302 5.78 11.08 -20.59
N SER A 303 4.84 10.22 -21.02
CA SER A 303 3.47 10.22 -20.52
C SER A 303 3.21 9.06 -19.56
N ILE A 304 2.26 9.29 -18.65
CA ILE A 304 1.76 8.29 -17.71
C ILE A 304 0.31 7.96 -18.04
N ALA A 305 0.00 6.67 -18.16
CA ALA A 305 -1.38 6.22 -18.33
C ALA A 305 -2.16 6.35 -17.02
N ASP A 306 -3.48 6.59 -17.12
CA ASP A 306 -4.35 6.58 -15.93
C ASP A 306 -4.79 5.17 -15.55
N ASN A 307 -4.80 4.23 -16.50
CA ASN A 307 -5.25 2.86 -16.31
C ASN A 307 -4.16 1.83 -16.61
N VAL A 308 -4.27 0.65 -15.99
CA VAL A 308 -3.28 -0.43 -16.08
C VAL A 308 -3.14 -1.04 -17.48
N ASP A 309 -4.13 -0.86 -18.35
CA ASP A 309 -4.06 -1.28 -19.76
C ASP A 309 -3.35 -0.27 -20.67
N GLY A 310 -2.94 0.87 -20.13
CA GLY A 310 -2.27 1.96 -20.85
C GLY A 310 -3.22 3.00 -21.43
N THR A 311 -4.53 2.90 -21.15
CA THR A 311 -5.48 3.95 -21.53
C THR A 311 -5.41 5.14 -20.59
N THR A 312 -5.67 6.32 -21.13
CA THR A 312 -5.87 7.57 -20.36
C THR A 312 -7.33 7.96 -20.57
N ASN A 313 -8.05 8.30 -19.50
CA ASN A 313 -9.42 8.77 -19.65
C ASN A 313 -9.42 10.31 -19.70
N PRO A 314 -9.67 10.95 -20.85
CA PRO A 314 -9.60 12.41 -20.96
C PRO A 314 -10.60 13.14 -20.06
N SER A 315 -11.68 12.46 -19.65
CA SER A 315 -12.74 12.99 -18.77
C SER A 315 -12.41 12.88 -17.28
N VAL A 316 -11.38 12.10 -16.92
CA VAL A 316 -10.93 11.92 -15.54
C VAL A 316 -9.58 12.60 -15.41
N GLN A 317 -9.40 13.26 -14.28
CA GLN A 317 -8.17 14.00 -13.98
C GLN A 317 -6.95 13.06 -14.13
N ASN A 318 -5.95 13.49 -14.91
CA ASN A 318 -4.62 12.89 -15.03
C ASN A 318 -4.08 12.48 -13.65
N THR A 319 -4.35 11.25 -13.22
CA THR A 319 -4.11 10.71 -11.87
C THR A 319 -3.16 9.53 -11.89
N GLY A 320 -2.78 9.07 -13.09
CA GLY A 320 -1.76 8.05 -13.32
C GLY A 320 -0.46 8.29 -12.55
N TRP A 321 -0.08 9.55 -12.35
CA TRP A 321 1.11 9.97 -11.58
C TRP A 321 1.12 9.52 -10.10
N LYS A 322 0.01 9.05 -9.55
CA LYS A 322 -0.08 8.50 -8.18
C LYS A 322 0.49 7.08 -8.09
N ILE A 323 1.64 6.84 -8.71
CA ILE A 323 2.43 5.62 -8.56
C ILE A 323 3.11 5.68 -7.19
N SER A 324 2.92 4.66 -6.36
CA SER A 324 3.46 4.58 -5.01
C SER A 324 3.70 3.13 -4.60
N ASP A 325 4.11 2.91 -3.35
CA ASP A 325 4.06 1.63 -2.65
C ASP A 325 4.17 0.36 -3.53
N GLY A 326 3.06 -0.33 -3.83
CA GLY A 326 3.09 -1.57 -4.61
C GLY A 326 3.75 -1.46 -5.98
N TRP A 327 3.41 -0.43 -6.78
CA TRP A 327 4.06 -0.23 -8.07
C TRP A 327 5.55 0.07 -7.91
N MET A 328 5.91 0.88 -6.91
CA MET A 328 7.31 1.22 -6.66
C MET A 328 8.12 0.02 -6.15
N LYS A 329 7.55 -0.83 -5.29
CA LYS A 329 8.19 -2.05 -4.77
C LYS A 329 8.50 -3.07 -5.86
N LEU A 330 7.97 -2.92 -7.08
CA LEU A 330 8.38 -3.74 -8.23
C LEU A 330 9.86 -3.54 -8.61
N ILE A 331 10.51 -2.44 -8.20
CA ILE A 331 11.96 -2.25 -8.42
C ILE A 331 12.81 -3.35 -7.76
N TYR A 332 12.29 -4.00 -6.72
CA TYR A 332 12.97 -5.13 -6.06
C TYR A 332 12.93 -6.42 -6.89
N PHE A 333 12.04 -6.48 -7.89
CA PHE A 333 11.93 -7.60 -8.82
C PHE A 333 12.57 -7.29 -10.17
N ASP A 334 12.64 -6.01 -10.55
CA ASP A 334 13.29 -5.55 -11.77
C ASP A 334 13.86 -4.13 -11.56
N THR A 335 15.18 -4.04 -11.33
CA THR A 335 15.86 -2.77 -11.05
C THR A 335 15.88 -1.83 -12.27
N SER A 336 15.59 -2.33 -13.48
CA SER A 336 15.47 -1.49 -14.68
C SER A 336 14.27 -0.54 -14.61
N LEU A 337 13.33 -0.78 -13.68
CA LEU A 337 12.20 0.11 -13.41
C LEU A 337 12.62 1.42 -12.75
N TYR A 338 13.69 1.41 -11.94
CA TYR A 338 14.07 2.57 -11.14
C TYR A 338 14.28 3.85 -11.96
N PRO A 339 15.08 3.88 -13.05
CA PRO A 339 15.23 5.10 -13.85
C PRO A 339 13.92 5.57 -14.50
N LEU A 340 13.00 4.66 -14.84
CA LEU A 340 11.70 5.02 -15.41
C LEU A 340 10.79 5.67 -14.36
N VAL A 341 10.76 5.10 -13.15
CA VAL A 341 10.03 5.66 -12.00
C VAL A 341 10.62 7.02 -11.64
N GLU A 342 11.93 7.14 -11.52
CA GLU A 342 12.61 8.39 -11.16
C GLU A 342 12.35 9.51 -12.18
N LYS A 343 12.41 9.20 -13.48
CA LYS A 343 12.05 10.13 -14.56
C LYS A 343 10.60 10.60 -14.43
N ASN A 344 9.66 9.67 -14.23
CA ASN A 344 8.25 10.03 -14.08
C ASN A 344 8.00 10.90 -12.84
N LEU A 345 8.60 10.57 -11.70
CA LEU A 345 8.47 11.35 -10.49
C LEU A 345 9.06 12.76 -10.65
N THR A 346 10.13 12.90 -11.41
CA THR A 346 10.69 14.21 -11.78
C THR A 346 9.68 15.03 -12.60
N ASN A 347 9.09 14.42 -13.63
CA ASN A 347 8.09 15.07 -14.50
C ASN A 347 6.82 15.52 -13.73
N TYR A 348 6.46 14.84 -12.65
CA TYR A 348 5.29 15.13 -11.83
C TYR A 348 5.63 15.69 -10.45
N SER A 349 6.86 16.17 -10.24
CA SER A 349 7.34 16.67 -8.95
C SER A 349 6.46 17.78 -8.38
N ASN A 350 5.96 18.70 -9.21
CA ASN A 350 5.03 19.75 -8.79
C ASN A 350 3.71 19.25 -8.17
N LYS A 351 3.28 18.02 -8.51
CA LYS A 351 2.08 17.37 -7.95
C LYS A 351 2.40 16.50 -6.74
N ILE A 352 3.59 15.93 -6.69
CA ILE A 352 4.03 14.98 -5.65
C ILE A 352 4.58 15.74 -4.44
N ASN A 353 5.32 16.82 -4.68
CA ASN A 353 5.89 17.66 -3.63
C ASN A 353 4.77 18.13 -2.69
N ASN A 354 5.07 18.22 -1.40
CA ASN A 354 4.10 18.58 -0.36
C ASN A 354 2.97 17.56 -0.14
N SER A 355 3.11 16.32 -0.63
CA SER A 355 2.19 15.20 -0.35
C SER A 355 2.90 14.01 0.31
N SER A 356 2.13 13.17 1.03
CA SER A 356 2.67 11.94 1.65
C SER A 356 3.20 10.91 0.66
N LEU A 357 2.95 11.07 -0.65
CA LEU A 357 3.57 10.27 -1.70
C LEU A 357 5.08 10.54 -1.82
N GLU A 358 5.55 11.73 -1.43
CA GLU A 358 6.97 12.08 -1.46
C GLU A 358 7.80 11.19 -0.51
N LEU A 359 7.26 10.89 0.69
CA LEU A 359 7.90 9.95 1.62
C LEU A 359 7.98 8.53 1.07
N GLN A 360 6.95 8.09 0.34
CA GLN A 360 6.93 6.79 -0.31
C GLN A 360 8.05 6.68 -1.35
N PHE A 361 8.24 7.74 -2.14
CA PHE A 361 9.33 7.81 -3.10
C PHE A 361 10.70 7.74 -2.45
N ASN A 362 10.95 8.59 -1.45
CA ASN A 362 12.27 8.69 -0.84
C ASN A 362 12.64 7.46 0.02
N SER A 363 11.67 6.60 0.33
CA SER A 363 11.88 5.35 1.08
C SER A 363 12.00 4.08 0.21
N ILE A 364 11.59 4.13 -1.05
CA ILE A 364 11.61 2.97 -1.97
C ILE A 364 12.58 3.24 -3.13
N TYR A 365 13.80 2.74 -2.97
CA TYR A 365 14.90 2.80 -3.94
C TYR A 365 15.60 1.43 -4.01
N PRO A 366 16.50 1.16 -4.99
CA PRO A 366 17.21 -0.11 -5.10
C PRO A 366 17.99 -0.52 -3.84
#